data_AF-A0A8T0R6L6-F1
#
_entry.id   AF-A0A8T0R6L6-F1
#
_cell.length_a   1.000
_cell.length_b   1.000
_cell.length_c   1.000
_cell.angle_alpha   90.00
_cell.angle_beta   90.00
_cell.angle_gamma   90.00
#
_symmetry.space_group_name_H-M   'P 1'
#
loop_
_entity.id
_entity.type
_entity.pdbx_description
1 polymer ?
#
loop_
_entity_poly.entity_id
_entity_poly.type
_entity_poly.pdbx_seq_one_letter_code
_entity_poly.pdbx_strand_id
1 'polypeptide(L)'
;MACADTCALVSCTECVEAKHRLEYEKLHGEGTFPRRAAVPCDLLIEACRRDGIWEPGKGPNVGAVLTKILQMGGVPATTTAPAPASCVLLPLRSWKRHRWNDEFDDGLSPERVAALLDGHGPCVGVLWVCPWYRHFDAGRDDALVYRGCGRGEDDRRESWRLYRHKGGVGSHAVVCVAYRFCREQMHVLVRDNHSAAANGPQRWVDVEELDTLYTLSVQRINPPMASGLSC
;
A
#
# COMPACT_ATOMS: atom_id res chain seq x y z
N MET A 1 -2.80 -4.02 -18.23
CA MET A 1 -1.42 -3.53 -18.44
C MET A 1 -1.03 -2.83 -17.16
N ALA A 2 -0.22 -3.46 -16.30
CA ALA A 2 0.26 -2.80 -15.08
C ALA A 2 1.17 -1.64 -15.52
N CYS A 3 0.81 -0.41 -15.16
CA CYS A 3 1.59 0.77 -15.53
C CYS A 3 2.95 0.65 -14.83
N ALA A 4 4.02 0.50 -15.60
CA ALA A 4 5.38 0.36 -15.05
C ALA A 4 5.66 1.49 -14.06
N ASP A 5 6.32 1.17 -12.95
CA ASP A 5 6.81 2.14 -11.96
C ASP A 5 5.73 2.93 -11.20
N THR A 6 4.51 2.39 -11.07
CA THR A 6 3.40 3.01 -10.32
C THR A 6 3.09 2.36 -8.97
N CYS A 7 3.90 1.41 -8.51
CA CYS A 7 3.66 0.64 -7.28
C CYS A 7 3.38 1.50 -6.05
N ALA A 8 4.13 2.58 -5.85
CA ALA A 8 3.89 3.49 -4.73
C ALA A 8 2.60 4.31 -4.89
N LEU A 9 2.25 4.76 -6.11
CA LEU A 9 0.98 5.46 -6.35
C LEU A 9 -0.21 4.56 -6.07
N VAL A 10 -0.18 3.33 -6.58
CA VAL A 10 -1.26 2.35 -6.38
C VAL A 10 -1.35 1.94 -4.92
N SER A 11 -0.23 1.55 -4.30
CA SER A 11 -0.23 1.08 -2.91
C SER A 11 -0.64 2.15 -1.92
N CYS A 12 -0.23 3.41 -2.11
CA CYS A 12 -0.72 4.51 -1.26
C CYS A 12 -2.23 4.71 -1.42
N THR A 13 -2.73 4.66 -2.66
CA THR A 13 -4.15 4.85 -2.98
C THR A 13 -5.01 3.75 -2.36
N GLU A 14 -4.65 2.49 -2.60
CA GLU A 14 -5.30 1.30 -2.04
C GLU A 14 -5.23 1.28 -0.51
N CYS A 15 -4.10 1.67 0.09
CA CYS A 15 -3.97 1.71 1.54
C CYS A 15 -4.86 2.79 2.18
N VAL A 16 -5.01 3.96 1.54
CA VAL A 16 -5.95 4.98 2.00
C VAL A 16 -7.39 4.45 1.95
N GLU A 17 -7.79 3.83 0.84
CA GLU A 17 -9.12 3.21 0.74
C GLU A 17 -9.33 2.13 1.80
N ALA A 18 -8.38 1.21 1.93
CA ALA A 18 -8.46 0.11 2.90
C ALA A 18 -8.56 0.63 4.34
N LYS A 19 -7.88 1.74 4.65
CA LYS A 19 -7.98 2.38 5.96
C LYS A 19 -9.33 3.03 6.19
N HIS A 20 -9.90 3.71 5.19
CA HIS A 20 -11.27 4.23 5.26
C HIS A 20 -12.30 3.12 5.42
N ARG A 21 -12.16 2.03 4.66
CA ARG A 21 -13.00 0.84 4.78
C ARG A 21 -12.97 0.28 6.19
N LEU A 22 -11.78 0.05 6.74
CA LEU A 22 -11.60 -0.46 8.10
C LEU A 22 -12.30 0.42 9.14
N GLU A 23 -12.08 1.74 9.10
CA GLU A 23 -12.66 2.66 10.09
C GLU A 23 -14.18 2.81 9.93
N TYR A 24 -14.71 2.73 8.70
CA TYR A 24 -16.14 2.78 8.43
C TYR A 24 -16.84 1.50 8.90
N GLU A 25 -16.32 0.33 8.52
CA GLU A 25 -16.94 -0.97 8.80
C GLU A 25 -16.89 -1.33 10.30
N LYS A 26 -15.89 -0.84 11.04
CA LYS A 26 -15.90 -0.89 12.52
C LYS A 26 -17.14 -0.27 13.16
N LEU A 27 -17.76 0.71 12.49
CA LEU A 27 -18.92 1.45 13.00
C LEU A 27 -20.24 1.01 12.37
N HIS A 28 -20.22 0.58 11.11
CA HIS A 28 -21.43 0.33 10.32
C HIS A 28 -21.65 -1.15 9.95
N GLY A 29 -20.69 -2.03 10.27
CA GLY A 29 -20.73 -3.45 9.95
C GLY A 29 -19.83 -3.83 8.78
N GLU A 30 -19.36 -5.08 8.77
CA GLU A 30 -18.48 -5.61 7.73
C GLU A 30 -19.15 -5.57 6.33
N GLY A 31 -18.38 -5.21 5.30
CA GLY A 31 -18.84 -5.18 3.91
C GLY A 31 -19.77 -4.02 3.56
N THR A 32 -19.95 -3.04 4.45
CA THR A 32 -20.86 -1.91 4.24
C THR A 32 -20.19 -0.69 3.60
N PHE A 33 -18.87 -0.69 3.41
CA PHE A 33 -18.17 0.48 2.89
C PHE A 33 -18.60 0.81 1.45
N PRO A 34 -19.14 2.02 1.19
CA PRO A 34 -19.83 2.32 -0.07
C PRO A 34 -18.92 2.98 -1.14
N ARG A 35 -17.61 3.03 -0.90
CA ARG A 35 -16.67 3.77 -1.75
C ARG A 35 -15.61 2.84 -2.33
N ARG A 36 -15.16 3.18 -3.53
CA ARG A 36 -14.00 2.56 -4.20
C ARG A 36 -13.11 3.65 -4.76
N ALA A 37 -11.83 3.64 -4.41
CA ALA A 37 -10.84 4.54 -4.96
C ALA A 37 -10.67 4.31 -6.46
N ALA A 38 -10.41 5.39 -7.18
CA ALA A 38 -10.01 5.29 -8.58
C ALA A 38 -8.56 4.78 -8.63
N VAL A 39 -8.36 3.57 -9.17
CA VAL A 39 -7.03 2.96 -9.30
C VAL A 39 -6.85 2.39 -10.70
N PRO A 40 -5.81 2.79 -11.46
CA PRO A 40 -4.89 3.91 -11.19
C PRO A 40 -5.61 5.27 -11.26
N CYS A 41 -5.23 6.21 -10.40
CA CYS A 41 -5.81 7.56 -10.39
C CYS A 41 -5.01 8.51 -11.28
N ASP A 42 -5.55 8.85 -12.46
CA ASP A 42 -4.90 9.78 -13.41
C ASP A 42 -4.63 11.15 -12.77
N LEU A 43 -5.54 11.65 -11.93
CA LEU A 43 -5.35 12.91 -11.20
C LEU A 43 -4.12 12.88 -10.29
N LEU A 44 -3.90 11.77 -9.57
CA LEU A 44 -2.73 11.63 -8.71
C LEU A 44 -1.46 11.45 -9.54
N ILE A 45 -1.50 10.66 -10.62
CA ILE A 45 -0.37 10.48 -11.53
C ILE A 45 0.06 11.83 -12.11
N GLU A 46 -0.88 12.60 -12.66
CA GLU A 46 -0.59 13.91 -13.24
C GLU A 46 -0.07 14.90 -12.21
N ALA A 47 -0.64 14.90 -11.00
CA ALA A 47 -0.20 15.79 -9.94
C ALA A 47 1.20 15.42 -9.43
N CYS A 48 1.52 14.12 -9.28
CA CYS A 48 2.86 13.66 -8.94
C CYS A 48 3.87 13.93 -10.06
N ARG A 49 3.47 13.80 -11.33
CA ARG A 49 4.32 14.13 -12.48
C ARG A 49 4.64 15.62 -12.53
N ARG A 50 3.64 16.48 -12.33
CA ARG A 50 3.80 17.95 -12.34
C ARG A 50 4.78 18.43 -11.28
N ASP A 51 4.78 17.78 -10.11
CA ASP A 51 5.62 18.15 -8.97
C ASP A 51 6.97 17.42 -8.95
N GLY A 52 7.30 16.64 -9.99
CA GLY A 52 8.56 15.88 -10.06
C GLY A 52 8.66 14.73 -9.04
N ILE A 53 7.54 14.33 -8.43
CA ILE A 53 7.47 13.21 -7.46
C ILE A 53 7.56 11.88 -8.20
N TRP A 54 6.98 11.81 -9.40
CA TRP A 54 6.95 10.61 -10.23
C TRP A 54 7.47 10.89 -11.64
N GLU A 55 8.39 10.04 -12.09
CA GLU A 55 8.87 9.98 -13.47
C GLU A 55 8.79 8.52 -13.97
N PRO A 56 8.37 8.30 -15.23
CA PRO A 56 8.44 6.98 -15.86
C PRO A 56 9.87 6.41 -15.79
N GLY A 57 10.02 5.12 -15.44
CA GLY A 57 11.31 4.44 -15.35
C GLY A 57 12.06 4.59 -14.02
N LYS A 58 11.61 5.49 -13.12
CA LYS A 58 12.24 5.70 -11.80
C LYS A 58 11.33 5.33 -10.64
N GLY A 59 10.03 5.56 -10.79
CA GLY A 59 9.04 5.38 -9.72
C GLY A 59 9.15 6.45 -8.62
N PRO A 60 8.13 6.59 -7.75
CA PRO A 60 8.11 7.64 -6.75
C PRO A 60 8.45 7.13 -5.34
N ASN A 61 8.94 8.02 -4.49
CA ASN A 61 9.08 7.73 -3.06
C ASN A 61 7.71 7.71 -2.38
N VAL A 62 7.40 6.67 -1.60
CA VAL A 62 6.11 6.51 -0.90
C VAL A 62 5.76 7.72 -0.01
N GLY A 63 6.73 8.26 0.74
CA GLY A 63 6.49 9.43 1.60
C GLY A 63 6.12 10.69 0.82
N ALA A 64 6.73 10.89 -0.35
CA ALA A 64 6.39 12.00 -1.24
C ALA A 64 4.98 11.83 -1.83
N VAL A 65 4.60 10.61 -2.21
CA VAL A 65 3.24 10.29 -2.68
C VAL A 65 2.20 10.55 -1.58
N LEU A 66 2.42 10.04 -0.37
CA LEU A 66 1.49 10.26 0.76
C LEU A 66 1.36 11.75 1.11
N THR A 67 2.46 12.50 1.03
CA THR A 67 2.44 13.97 1.18
C THR A 67 1.60 14.63 0.09
N LYS A 68 1.73 14.17 -1.16
CA LYS A 68 0.93 14.70 -2.28
C LYS A 68 -0.56 14.38 -2.12
N ILE A 69 -0.90 13.16 -1.72
CA ILE A 69 -2.29 12.77 -1.40
C ILE A 69 -2.86 13.66 -0.30
N LEU A 70 -2.08 13.93 0.76
CA LEU A 70 -2.48 14.83 1.84
C LEU A 70 -2.76 16.26 1.32
N GLN A 71 -1.88 16.81 0.48
CA GLN A 71 -2.05 18.13 -0.14
C GLN A 71 -3.27 18.21 -1.07
N MET A 72 -3.61 17.10 -1.75
CA MET A 72 -4.80 17.00 -2.60
C MET A 72 -6.11 16.85 -1.79
N GLY A 73 -6.03 16.74 -0.47
CA GLY A 73 -7.19 16.53 0.40
C GLY A 73 -7.68 15.08 0.43
N GLY A 74 -6.92 14.14 -0.13
CA GLY A 74 -7.26 12.71 -0.14
C GLY A 74 -7.21 12.05 -1.51
N VAL A 75 -7.75 10.84 -1.55
CA VAL A 75 -7.82 9.99 -2.74
C VAL A 75 -9.19 10.12 -3.42
N PRO A 76 -9.27 10.38 -4.73
CA PRO A 76 -10.52 10.33 -5.46
C PRO A 76 -11.18 8.95 -5.41
N ALA A 77 -12.46 8.91 -5.08
CA ALA A 77 -13.25 7.69 -5.02
C ALA A 77 -14.64 7.88 -5.64
N THR A 78 -15.20 6.77 -6.10
CA THR A 78 -16.56 6.69 -6.65
C THR A 78 -17.49 5.99 -5.66
N THR A 79 -18.77 6.35 -5.72
CA THR A 79 -19.83 5.63 -4.99
C THR A 79 -20.14 4.32 -5.70
N THR A 80 -20.37 3.24 -4.95
CA THR A 80 -20.82 1.95 -5.50
C THR A 80 -22.31 1.89 -5.85
N ALA A 81 -23.10 2.94 -5.53
CA ALA A 81 -24.54 3.01 -5.72
C ALA A 81 -24.95 3.63 -7.08
N PRO A 82 -26.17 3.37 -7.62
CA PRO A 82 -26.57 3.73 -8.98
C PRO A 82 -26.89 5.23 -9.22
N ALA A 83 -26.64 6.13 -8.27
CA ALA A 83 -26.89 7.57 -8.41
C ALA A 83 -25.70 8.27 -9.11
N PRO A 84 -25.86 9.46 -9.74
CA PRO A 84 -24.77 10.06 -10.52
C PRO A 84 -23.49 10.09 -9.70
N ALA A 85 -22.42 9.52 -10.25
CA ALA A 85 -21.15 9.31 -9.58
C ALA A 85 -20.59 10.65 -9.11
N SER A 86 -20.89 11.04 -7.88
CA SER A 86 -20.20 12.12 -7.22
C SER A 86 -18.80 11.61 -6.90
N CYS A 87 -17.80 12.23 -7.52
CA CYS A 87 -16.41 12.01 -7.14
C CYS A 87 -16.24 12.59 -5.73
N VAL A 88 -15.96 11.72 -4.77
CA VAL A 88 -15.75 12.09 -3.37
C VAL A 88 -14.31 11.79 -3.01
N LEU A 89 -13.67 12.67 -2.25
CA LEU A 89 -12.34 12.44 -1.73
C LEU A 89 -12.40 11.57 -0.47
N LEU A 90 -11.50 10.59 -0.40
CA LEU A 90 -11.17 9.83 0.80
C LEU A 90 -10.03 10.55 1.52
N PRO A 91 -10.29 11.39 2.53
CA PRO A 91 -9.29 12.26 3.14
C PRO A 91 -8.23 11.47 3.90
N LEU A 92 -6.97 11.75 3.59
CA LEU A 92 -5.82 11.36 4.41
C LEU A 92 -5.60 12.46 5.46
N ARG A 93 -5.44 12.09 6.73
CA ARG A 93 -5.20 13.04 7.83
C ARG A 93 -3.71 13.18 8.13
N SER A 94 -3.01 12.06 8.24
CA SER A 94 -1.58 12.02 8.51
C SER A 94 -0.99 10.66 8.15
N TRP A 95 0.33 10.61 8.08
CA TRP A 95 1.09 9.37 7.91
C TRP A 95 2.35 9.40 8.78
N LYS A 96 2.84 8.22 9.17
CA LYS A 96 4.12 8.05 9.89
C LYS A 96 4.94 6.96 9.21
N ARG A 97 6.22 7.22 9.02
CA ARG A 97 7.22 6.27 8.51
C ARG A 97 7.88 5.55 9.68
N HIS A 98 8.14 4.26 9.51
CA HIS A 98 8.83 3.38 10.47
C HIS A 98 9.90 2.57 9.74
N ARG A 99 11.11 2.50 10.30
CA ARG A 99 12.26 1.76 9.76
C ARG A 99 12.95 0.96 10.87
N TRP A 100 13.71 -0.06 10.47
CA TRP A 100 14.49 -0.90 11.38
C TRP A 100 15.46 -0.11 12.26
N ASN A 101 16.14 0.89 11.69
CA ASN A 101 17.17 1.66 12.40
C ASN A 101 16.66 3.03 12.91
N ASP A 102 15.37 3.16 13.22
CA ASP A 102 14.85 4.41 13.79
C ASP A 102 15.26 4.53 15.28
N GLU A 103 16.38 5.22 15.54
CA GLU A 103 17.00 5.42 16.87
C GLU A 103 16.07 6.08 17.91
N PHE A 104 15.00 6.75 17.47
CA PHE A 104 14.07 7.50 18.33
C PHE A 104 12.77 6.74 18.68
N ASP A 105 12.46 5.63 18.01
CA ASP A 105 11.15 4.95 18.09
C ASP A 105 11.30 3.42 18.28
N ASP A 106 12.43 2.97 18.85
CA ASP A 106 12.81 1.56 19.09
C ASP A 106 12.90 0.68 17.82
N GLY A 107 13.01 1.31 16.64
CA GLY A 107 13.12 0.60 15.36
C GLY A 107 11.91 -0.29 15.02
N LEU A 108 12.00 -1.00 13.90
CA LEU A 108 11.09 -2.10 13.60
C LEU A 108 11.60 -3.38 14.27
N SER A 109 10.66 -4.17 14.77
CA SER A 109 10.80 -5.57 15.16
C SER A 109 9.58 -6.33 14.64
N PRO A 110 9.61 -7.66 14.53
CA PRO A 110 8.41 -8.43 14.19
C PRO A 110 7.20 -8.08 15.07
N GLU A 111 7.39 -7.99 16.38
CA GLU A 111 6.34 -7.63 17.35
C GLU A 111 5.84 -6.20 17.13
N ARG A 112 6.75 -5.27 16.79
CA ARG A 112 6.37 -3.91 16.46
C ARG A 112 5.55 -3.85 15.18
N VAL A 113 5.91 -4.60 14.15
CA VAL A 113 5.13 -4.69 12.90
C VAL A 113 3.74 -5.26 13.19
N ALA A 114 3.64 -6.31 14.01
CA ALA A 114 2.36 -6.87 14.44
C ALA A 114 1.51 -5.81 15.16
N ALA A 115 2.10 -5.09 16.13
CA ALA A 115 1.42 -4.02 16.84
C ALA A 115 0.95 -2.87 15.92
N LEU A 116 1.74 -2.52 14.90
CA LEU A 116 1.35 -1.52 13.90
C LEU A 116 0.16 -2.02 13.06
N LEU A 117 0.17 -3.27 12.62
CA LEU A 117 -0.94 -3.85 11.85
C LEU A 117 -2.21 -4.00 12.70
N ASP A 118 -2.11 -4.42 13.97
CA ASP A 118 -3.26 -4.54 14.86
C ASP A 118 -3.85 -3.18 15.24
N GLY A 119 -3.00 -2.22 15.59
CA GLY A 119 -3.42 -0.89 16.04
C GLY A 119 -3.86 0.04 14.91
N HIS A 120 -3.15 0.01 13.77
CA HIS A 120 -3.41 0.92 12.65
C HIS A 120 -4.12 0.24 11.48
N GLY A 121 -4.20 -1.09 11.40
CA GLY A 121 -4.74 -1.79 10.24
C GLY A 121 -3.78 -1.76 9.04
N PRO A 122 -4.32 -1.78 7.80
CA PRO A 122 -3.49 -1.78 6.60
C PRO A 122 -2.48 -0.62 6.55
N CYS A 123 -1.26 -0.94 6.12
CA CYS A 123 -0.16 0.02 5.99
C CYS A 123 0.59 -0.18 4.66
N VAL A 124 1.30 0.85 4.20
CA VAL A 124 2.12 0.73 2.98
C VAL A 124 3.47 0.16 3.39
N GLY A 125 3.87 -0.96 2.78
CA GLY A 125 5.19 -1.56 2.93
C GLY A 125 6.05 -1.26 1.71
N VAL A 126 7.36 -1.12 1.94
CA VAL A 126 8.37 -1.05 0.88
C VAL A 126 9.31 -2.23 1.06
N LEU A 127 9.55 -2.99 0.00
CA LEU A 127 10.50 -4.10 -0.01
C LEU A 127 11.40 -4.05 -1.24
N TRP A 128 12.52 -4.78 -1.19
CA TRP A 128 13.35 -5.01 -2.36
C TRP A 128 12.95 -6.30 -3.09
N VAL A 129 12.61 -6.18 -4.36
CA VAL A 129 12.17 -7.30 -5.20
C VAL A 129 13.20 -7.65 -6.27
N CYS A 130 13.04 -8.85 -6.81
CA CYS A 130 13.82 -9.44 -7.90
C CYS A 130 12.86 -10.18 -8.87
N PRO A 131 13.35 -10.63 -10.04
CA PRO A 131 12.47 -11.14 -11.09
C PRO A 131 11.61 -12.35 -10.70
N TRP A 132 11.95 -13.09 -9.64
CA TRP A 132 11.16 -14.23 -9.16
C TRP A 132 10.06 -13.87 -8.17
N TYR A 133 10.03 -12.64 -7.64
CA TYR A 133 8.98 -12.18 -6.72
C TYR A 133 7.56 -12.44 -7.26
N ARG A 134 7.39 -12.28 -8.59
CA ARG A 134 6.11 -12.55 -9.28
C ARG A 134 5.62 -14.00 -9.19
N HIS A 135 6.48 -14.97 -8.86
CA HIS A 135 6.12 -16.38 -8.76
C HIS A 135 5.51 -16.76 -7.41
N PHE A 136 5.60 -15.87 -6.41
CA PHE A 136 4.95 -16.03 -5.12
C PHE A 136 3.48 -15.63 -5.27
N ASP A 137 2.57 -16.49 -4.82
CA ASP A 137 1.13 -16.28 -4.85
C ASP A 137 0.49 -17.10 -3.73
N ALA A 138 0.10 -16.42 -2.66
CA ALA A 138 -0.52 -17.04 -1.49
C ALA A 138 -1.88 -17.67 -1.80
N GLY A 139 -2.55 -17.21 -2.87
CA GLY A 139 -3.81 -17.81 -3.33
C GLY A 139 -3.61 -19.16 -4.03
N ARG A 140 -2.39 -19.45 -4.51
CA ARG A 140 -2.02 -20.74 -5.11
C ARG A 140 -1.38 -21.69 -4.11
N ASP A 141 -0.47 -21.17 -3.30
CA ASP A 141 0.22 -21.93 -2.26
C ASP A 141 0.50 -21.01 -1.07
N ASP A 142 -0.30 -21.19 -0.01
CA ASP A 142 -0.23 -20.40 1.22
C ASP A 142 1.06 -20.66 2.03
N ALA A 143 1.81 -21.71 1.72
CA ALA A 143 3.10 -22.00 2.35
C ALA A 143 4.26 -21.23 1.71
N LEU A 144 4.11 -20.68 0.50
CA LEU A 144 5.17 -19.93 -0.17
C LEU A 144 5.39 -18.57 0.48
N VAL A 145 6.62 -18.34 0.94
CA VAL A 145 7.05 -17.09 1.58
C VAL A 145 8.20 -16.49 0.79
N TYR A 146 8.02 -15.25 0.36
CA TYR A 146 9.09 -14.47 -0.25
C TYR A 146 10.11 -14.06 0.82
N ARG A 147 11.34 -14.53 0.67
CA ARG A 147 12.48 -14.27 1.57
C ARG A 147 13.54 -13.38 0.95
N GLY A 148 13.14 -12.54 0.01
CA GLY A 148 14.00 -11.45 -0.43
C GLY A 148 15.14 -11.78 -1.37
N CYS A 149 15.89 -10.73 -1.62
CA CYS A 149 17.17 -10.71 -2.34
C CYS A 149 17.95 -9.41 -2.03
N GLY A 150 17.55 -8.68 -1.00
CA GLY A 150 17.96 -7.30 -0.77
C GLY A 150 17.80 -6.86 0.69
N ARG A 151 18.05 -7.79 1.62
CA ARG A 151 17.92 -7.53 3.06
C ARG A 151 18.91 -6.46 3.51
N GLY A 152 20.16 -6.52 3.03
CA GLY A 152 21.17 -5.47 3.20
C GLY A 152 21.46 -4.65 1.94
N GLU A 153 22.18 -3.54 2.10
CA GLU A 153 22.62 -2.71 0.96
C GLU A 153 23.48 -3.48 -0.04
N ASP A 154 24.35 -4.36 0.44
CA ASP A 154 25.22 -5.17 -0.43
C ASP A 154 24.41 -6.22 -1.21
N ASP A 155 23.41 -6.85 -0.59
CA ASP A 155 22.49 -7.75 -1.28
C ASP A 155 21.67 -7.01 -2.36
N ARG A 156 21.21 -5.78 -2.06
CA ARG A 156 20.53 -4.92 -3.04
C ARG A 156 21.44 -4.57 -4.21
N ARG A 157 22.70 -4.24 -3.92
CA ARG A 157 23.71 -3.92 -4.94
C ARG A 157 23.99 -5.12 -5.83
N GLU A 158 24.15 -6.30 -5.24
CA GLU A 158 24.45 -7.52 -5.97
C GLU A 158 23.26 -8.01 -6.80
N SER A 159 22.06 -8.06 -6.21
CA SER A 159 20.84 -8.39 -6.95
C SER A 159 20.56 -7.39 -8.08
N TRP A 160 20.80 -6.09 -7.87
CA TRP A 160 20.70 -5.11 -8.94
C TRP A 160 21.68 -5.41 -10.08
N ARG A 161 22.95 -5.71 -9.78
CA ARG A 161 23.96 -6.07 -10.79
C ARG A 161 23.53 -7.30 -11.60
N LEU A 162 23.02 -8.33 -10.93
CA LEU A 162 22.60 -9.59 -11.55
C LEU A 162 21.34 -9.45 -12.41
N TYR A 163 20.39 -8.59 -12.01
CA TYR A 163 19.05 -8.59 -12.57
C TYR A 163 18.62 -7.30 -13.29
N ARG A 164 19.41 -6.22 -13.25
CA ARG A 164 19.05 -4.94 -13.91
C ARG A 164 18.71 -5.09 -15.39
N HIS A 165 19.33 -6.05 -16.08
CA HIS A 165 19.08 -6.33 -17.50
C HIS A 165 17.82 -7.17 -17.76
N LYS A 166 17.30 -7.86 -16.74
CA LYS A 166 16.09 -8.70 -16.81
C LYS A 166 14.82 -7.94 -16.42
N GLY A 167 14.96 -6.76 -15.80
CA GLY A 167 13.84 -6.02 -15.21
C GLY A 167 13.27 -6.70 -13.96
N GLY A 168 12.41 -6.01 -13.22
CA GLY A 168 11.78 -6.56 -12.02
C GLY A 168 12.71 -6.70 -10.81
N VAL A 169 13.80 -5.94 -10.76
CA VAL A 169 14.63 -5.77 -9.57
C VAL A 169 14.59 -4.33 -9.10
N GLY A 170 14.41 -4.11 -7.80
CA GLY A 170 14.38 -2.77 -7.24
C GLY A 170 13.43 -2.63 -6.04
N SER A 171 13.27 -1.39 -5.60
CA SER A 171 12.31 -1.04 -4.56
C SER A 171 10.88 -1.18 -5.09
N HIS A 172 10.01 -1.78 -4.29
CA HIS A 172 8.61 -2.03 -4.63
C HIS A 172 7.71 -1.74 -3.45
N ALA A 173 6.62 -1.01 -3.70
CA ALA A 173 5.64 -0.68 -2.68
C ALA A 173 4.42 -1.61 -2.77
N VAL A 174 3.92 -2.03 -1.62
CA VAL A 174 2.79 -2.95 -1.44
C VAL A 174 1.90 -2.50 -0.29
N VAL A 175 0.71 -3.09 -0.16
CA VAL A 175 -0.16 -2.88 1.01
C VAL A 175 -0.06 -4.09 1.94
N CYS A 176 0.46 -3.90 3.14
CA CYS A 176 0.48 -4.92 4.18
C CYS A 176 -0.90 -4.99 4.84
N VAL A 177 -1.51 -6.18 4.89
CA VAL A 177 -2.92 -6.33 5.31
C VAL A 177 -3.14 -7.31 6.44
N ALA A 178 -2.24 -8.26 6.65
CA ALA A 178 -2.31 -9.24 7.73
C ALA A 178 -0.90 -9.76 8.05
N TYR A 179 -0.77 -10.53 9.11
CA TYR A 179 0.46 -11.21 9.45
C TYR A 179 0.19 -12.59 10.07
N ARG A 180 1.23 -13.42 10.13
CA ARG A 180 1.24 -14.66 10.89
C ARG A 180 2.61 -14.89 11.51
N PHE A 181 2.63 -15.59 12.65
CA PHE A 181 3.84 -16.16 13.22
C PHE A 181 3.93 -17.64 12.86
N CYS A 182 5.05 -18.03 12.26
CA CYS A 182 5.39 -19.41 11.95
C CYS A 182 6.68 -19.75 12.69
N ARG A 183 6.53 -20.34 13.89
CA ARG A 183 7.61 -20.48 14.88
C ARG A 183 8.19 -19.10 15.23
N GLU A 184 9.49 -18.92 15.10
CA GLU A 184 10.19 -17.65 15.39
C GLU A 184 10.18 -16.66 14.22
N GLN A 185 9.53 -17.02 13.09
CA GLN A 185 9.47 -16.16 11.91
C GLN A 185 8.11 -15.48 11.80
N MET A 186 8.12 -14.19 11.49
CA MET A 186 6.90 -13.46 11.14
C MET A 186 6.81 -13.28 9.63
N HIS A 187 5.64 -13.60 9.07
CA HIS A 187 5.32 -13.32 7.67
C HIS A 187 4.19 -12.31 7.59
N VAL A 188 4.34 -11.33 6.71
CA VAL A 188 3.33 -10.31 6.42
C VAL A 188 2.64 -10.66 5.11
N LEU A 189 1.32 -10.68 5.12
CA LEU A 189 0.51 -10.80 3.91
C LEU A 189 0.46 -9.44 3.25
N VAL A 190 0.97 -9.35 2.02
CA VAL A 190 0.95 -8.12 1.23
C VAL A 190 0.04 -8.28 0.02
N ARG A 191 -0.71 -7.22 -0.30
CA ARG A 191 -1.41 -7.05 -1.58
C ARG A 191 -0.55 -6.22 -2.51
N ASP A 192 -0.42 -6.69 -3.73
CA ASP A 192 0.45 -6.11 -4.74
C ASP A 192 -0.36 -5.64 -5.95
N ASN A 193 0.20 -4.76 -6.78
CA ASN A 193 -0.44 -4.18 -7.96
C ASN A 193 -0.04 -4.85 -9.28
N HIS A 194 0.66 -5.99 -9.24
CA HIS A 194 1.11 -6.72 -10.44
C HIS A 194 -0.01 -7.36 -11.29
N SER A 195 -1.28 -7.32 -10.85
CA SER A 195 -2.43 -7.81 -11.63
C SER A 195 -3.54 -6.76 -11.68
N ALA A 196 -4.29 -6.75 -12.78
CA ALA A 196 -5.52 -5.97 -12.92
C ALA A 196 -6.74 -6.65 -12.26
N ALA A 197 -6.59 -7.88 -11.73
CA ALA A 197 -7.64 -8.56 -10.98
C ALA A 197 -7.95 -7.81 -9.68
N ALA A 198 -9.22 -7.81 -9.27
CA ALA A 198 -9.66 -7.20 -8.02
C ALA A 198 -8.83 -7.76 -6.85
N ASN A 199 -8.26 -6.85 -6.04
CA ASN A 199 -7.37 -7.12 -4.89
C ASN A 199 -5.92 -7.54 -5.19
N GLY A 200 -5.53 -7.65 -6.47
CA GLY A 200 -4.16 -7.98 -6.87
C GLY A 200 -3.65 -9.34 -6.33
N PRO A 201 -2.44 -9.77 -6.70
CA PRO A 201 -1.85 -10.96 -6.10
C PRO A 201 -1.50 -10.71 -4.63
N GLN A 202 -1.79 -11.70 -3.79
CA GLN A 202 -1.42 -11.71 -2.38
C GLN A 202 -0.15 -12.54 -2.18
N ARG A 203 0.75 -12.10 -1.31
CA ARG A 203 2.02 -12.79 -1.06
C ARG A 203 2.38 -12.75 0.41
N TRP A 204 2.81 -13.88 0.95
CA TRP A 204 3.53 -13.88 2.22
C TRP A 204 4.95 -13.40 1.99
N VAL A 205 5.36 -12.41 2.77
CA VAL A 205 6.71 -11.83 2.76
C VAL A 205 7.29 -12.00 4.15
N ASP A 206 8.52 -12.50 4.24
CA ASP A 206 9.27 -12.50 5.49
C ASP A 206 9.42 -11.03 5.97
N VAL A 207 9.02 -10.75 7.22
CA VAL A 207 8.94 -9.37 7.73
C VAL A 207 10.26 -8.62 7.57
N GLU A 208 11.39 -9.33 7.69
CA GLU A 208 12.74 -8.76 7.59
C GLU A 208 13.07 -8.25 6.18
N GLU A 209 12.27 -8.60 5.16
CA GLU A 209 12.40 -8.09 3.79
C GLU A 209 11.68 -6.77 3.55
N LEU A 210 10.85 -6.31 4.51
CA LEU A 210 10.23 -4.99 4.47
C LEU A 210 11.24 -3.95 4.94
N ASP A 211 11.71 -3.09 4.05
CA ASP A 211 12.65 -2.01 4.36
C ASP A 211 12.02 -0.90 5.22
N THR A 212 10.80 -0.52 4.88
CA THR A 212 10.10 0.61 5.49
C THR A 212 8.59 0.32 5.53
N LEU A 213 7.93 0.74 6.63
CA LEU A 213 6.47 0.74 6.75
C LEU A 213 5.93 2.16 6.93
N TYR A 214 4.74 2.41 6.39
CA TYR A 214 4.03 3.67 6.52
C TYR A 214 2.62 3.42 7.06
N THR A 215 2.38 3.82 8.30
CA THR A 215 1.03 3.79 8.89
C THR A 215 0.27 5.05 8.55
N LEU A 216 -1.03 4.91 8.29
CA LEU A 216 -1.91 6.01 7.87
C LEU A 216 -2.98 6.31 8.93
N SER A 217 -3.34 7.58 9.04
CA SER A 217 -4.55 8.03 9.73
C SER A 217 -5.47 8.72 8.74
N VAL A 218 -6.74 8.38 8.74
CA VAL A 218 -7.75 8.96 7.85
C VAL A 218 -8.75 9.79 8.65
N GLN A 219 -9.32 10.81 8.01
CA GLN A 219 -10.44 11.53 8.61
C GLN A 219 -11.71 10.72 8.37
N ARG A 220 -12.49 10.49 9.43
CA ARG A 220 -13.75 9.73 9.32
C ARG A 220 -14.68 10.42 8.32
N ILE A 221 -15.20 9.63 7.39
CA ILE A 221 -16.30 10.03 6.53
C ILE A 221 -17.57 9.61 7.24
N ASN A 222 -18.28 10.56 7.84
CA ASN A 222 -19.66 10.29 8.23
C ASN A 222 -20.45 10.03 6.95
N PRO A 223 -21.38 9.06 6.92
CA PRO A 223 -22.28 8.97 5.77
C PRO A 223 -22.91 10.36 5.55
N PRO A 224 -23.08 10.83 4.31
CA PRO A 224 -24.02 11.91 4.11
C PRO A 224 -25.32 11.41 4.72
N MET A 225 -25.81 12.11 5.74
CA MET A 225 -27.20 11.99 6.12
C MET A 225 -27.97 12.03 4.81
N ALA A 226 -28.84 11.06 4.59
CA ALA A 226 -29.89 11.19 3.61
C ALA A 226 -30.82 12.32 4.10
N SER A 227 -30.33 13.56 4.11
CA SER A 227 -31.17 14.74 4.13
C SER A 227 -31.60 14.91 2.69
N GLY A 228 -32.73 14.27 2.37
CA GLY A 228 -33.55 14.71 1.26
C GLY A 228 -33.84 16.19 1.46
N LEU A 229 -33.09 17.03 0.77
CA LEU A 229 -33.57 18.33 0.35
C LEU A 229 -34.10 18.11 -1.05
N SER A 230 -35.41 17.91 -1.13
CA SER A 230 -36.15 18.10 -2.36
C SER A 230 -35.93 19.53 -2.82
N CYS A 231 -35.50 19.69 -4.07
CA CYS A 231 -35.96 20.81 -4.87
C CYS A 231 -37.41 20.52 -5.31
#